data_AF-A0A6C0J7T6-F1
#
_entry.id   AF-A0A6C0J7T6-F1
#
_cell.length_a   1.000
_cell.length_b   1.000
_cell.length_c   1.000
_cell.angle_alpha   90.00
_cell.angle_beta   90.00
_cell.angle_gamma   90.00
#
_symmetry.space_group_name_H-M   'P 1'
#
loop_
_entity.id
_entity.type
_entity.pdbx_description
1 polymer ?
#
loop_
_entity_poly.entity_id
_entity_poly.type
_entity_poly.pdbx_seq_one_letter_code
_entity_poly.pdbx_strand_id
1 'polypeptide(L)'
;MGLVLYFTLGVLVVSGLMYYENKTNDLIKIVSTHDGREYLVRNLPDSIYAADMLANVRERLVTLCEYLALKDDSERTKRLLRKFNPDNIMEVKGGSKYTSYSINKGEKIVFCLRSRDGENKLIDLNTVMFVALHEISHIMTKSIGHTPEFWKNFKYLLKVAVQLDLYKEVDYSINPQKYCGMTVTDTPLTDDSI
;
A
#
# COMPACT_ATOMS: atom_id res chain seq x y z
N MET A 1 -2.42 -51.75 -15.49
CA MET A 1 -1.13 -51.02 -15.60
C MET A 1 -1.28 -49.70 -16.37
N GLY A 2 -1.74 -49.71 -17.64
CA GLY A 2 -1.81 -48.50 -18.49
C GLY A 2 -2.68 -47.37 -17.95
N LEU A 3 -3.88 -47.66 -17.41
CA LEU A 3 -4.78 -46.64 -16.85
C LEU A 3 -4.14 -45.87 -15.69
N VAL A 4 -3.46 -46.59 -14.78
CA VAL A 4 -2.74 -45.99 -13.65
C VAL A 4 -1.60 -45.11 -14.15
N LEU A 5 -0.86 -45.56 -15.18
CA LEU A 5 0.23 -44.80 -15.79
C LEU A 5 -0.26 -43.49 -16.42
N TYR A 6 -1.34 -43.53 -17.22
CA TYR A 6 -1.94 -42.33 -17.83
C TYR A 6 -2.49 -41.37 -16.78
N PHE A 7 -3.13 -41.90 -15.73
CA PHE A 7 -3.60 -41.07 -14.63
C PHE A 7 -2.44 -40.38 -13.90
N THR A 8 -1.37 -41.11 -13.57
CA THR A 8 -0.19 -40.51 -12.93
C THR A 8 0.49 -39.47 -13.82
N LEU A 9 0.61 -39.71 -15.13
CA LEU A 9 1.16 -38.75 -16.08
C LEU A 9 0.29 -37.50 -16.17
N GLY A 10 -1.04 -37.66 -16.19
CA GLY A 10 -2.00 -36.55 -16.17
C GLY A 10 -1.86 -35.68 -14.93
N VAL A 11 -1.76 -36.28 -13.74
CA VAL A 11 -1.53 -35.54 -12.48
C VAL A 11 -0.21 -34.76 -12.54
N LEU A 12 0.88 -35.38 -13.00
CA LEU A 12 2.17 -34.72 -13.11
C LEU A 12 2.15 -33.54 -14.10
N VAL A 13 1.46 -33.68 -15.24
CA VAL A 13 1.29 -32.59 -16.21
C VAL A 13 0.47 -31.45 -15.60
N VAL A 14 -0.66 -31.74 -14.94
CA VAL A 14 -1.48 -30.71 -14.28
C VAL A 14 -0.70 -30.00 -13.17
N SER A 15 0.01 -30.75 -12.31
CA SER A 15 0.87 -30.17 -11.28
C SER A 15 2.00 -29.32 -11.89
N GLY A 16 2.59 -29.75 -13.00
CA GLY A 16 3.59 -28.98 -13.73
C GLY A 16 3.05 -27.69 -14.33
N LEU A 17 1.84 -27.72 -14.89
CA LEU A 17 1.14 -26.53 -15.41
C LEU A 17 0.79 -25.55 -14.29
N MET A 18 0.25 -26.03 -13.17
CA MET A 18 -0.04 -25.19 -11.99
C MET A 18 1.23 -24.58 -11.39
N TYR A 19 2.32 -25.35 -11.33
CA TYR A 19 3.62 -24.85 -10.87
C TYR A 19 4.18 -23.77 -11.80
N TYR A 20 4.07 -23.97 -13.11
CA TYR A 20 4.48 -22.98 -14.11
C TYR A 20 3.64 -21.71 -14.01
N GLU A 21 2.30 -21.84 -13.96
CA GLU A 21 1.38 -20.71 -13.82
C GLU A 21 1.66 -19.90 -12.55
N ASN A 22 1.86 -20.57 -11.41
CA ASN A 22 2.20 -19.91 -10.16
C ASN A 22 3.54 -19.14 -10.26
N LYS A 23 4.55 -19.72 -10.93
CA LYS A 23 5.84 -19.04 -11.20
C LYS A 23 5.70 -17.85 -12.14
N THR A 24 4.71 -17.87 -13.03
CA THR A 24 4.44 -16.76 -13.97
C THR A 24 3.49 -15.71 -13.40
N ASN A 25 2.75 -16.02 -12.33
CA ASN A 25 1.89 -15.05 -11.66
C ASN A 25 2.74 -14.03 -10.92
N ASP A 26 2.64 -12.77 -11.36
CA ASP A 26 3.36 -11.65 -10.75
C ASP A 26 2.97 -11.41 -9.29
N LEU A 27 1.73 -11.78 -8.92
CA LEU A 27 1.19 -11.60 -7.58
C LEU A 27 0.69 -12.93 -7.02
N ILE A 28 0.95 -13.15 -5.74
CA ILE A 28 0.51 -14.29 -4.96
C ILE A 28 -0.17 -13.81 -3.68
N LYS A 29 -1.05 -14.66 -3.17
CA LYS A 29 -1.72 -14.44 -1.88
C LYS A 29 -0.86 -15.00 -0.77
N ILE A 30 -0.56 -14.18 0.23
CA ILE A 30 0.22 -14.54 1.41
C ILE A 30 -0.55 -14.16 2.66
N VAL A 31 -0.63 -15.07 3.63
CA VAL A 31 -1.16 -14.78 4.96
C VAL A 31 -0.07 -14.09 5.78
N SER A 32 -0.34 -12.87 6.24
CA SER A 32 0.58 -12.10 7.08
C SER A 32 0.77 -12.78 8.44
N THR A 33 2.01 -12.80 8.92
CA THR A 33 2.33 -13.21 10.29
C THR A 33 1.97 -12.14 11.33
N HIS A 34 1.78 -10.89 10.90
CA HIS A 34 1.46 -9.75 11.77
C HIS A 34 0.00 -9.77 12.24
N ASP A 35 -0.96 -9.98 11.33
CA ASP A 35 -2.40 -9.91 11.66
C ASP A 35 -3.24 -11.11 11.19
N GLY A 36 -2.61 -12.12 10.59
CA GLY A 36 -3.28 -13.33 10.11
C GLY A 36 -4.18 -13.13 8.88
N ARG A 37 -4.16 -11.95 8.24
CA ARG A 37 -4.95 -11.66 7.04
C ARG A 37 -4.20 -12.00 5.76
N GLU A 38 -4.95 -12.24 4.69
CA GLU A 38 -4.40 -12.51 3.36
C GLU A 38 -4.17 -11.22 2.57
N TYR A 39 -2.98 -11.08 2.00
CA TYR A 39 -2.57 -9.95 1.16
C TYR A 39 -2.09 -10.41 -0.20
N LEU A 40 -2.42 -9.64 -1.24
CA LEU A 40 -1.92 -9.87 -2.59
C LEU A 40 -0.62 -9.09 -2.80
N VAL A 41 0.51 -9.80 -2.90
CA VAL A 41 1.87 -9.26 -2.96
C VAL A 41 2.66 -9.88 -4.10
N ARG A 42 3.80 -9.30 -4.47
CA ARG A 42 4.65 -9.82 -5.56
C ARG A 42 5.20 -11.20 -5.21
N ASN A 43 5.21 -12.08 -6.21
CA ASN A 43 5.79 -13.41 -6.11
C ASN A 43 7.33 -13.36 -6.11
N LEU A 44 7.88 -12.96 -4.96
CA LEU A 44 9.30 -12.85 -4.69
C LEU A 44 9.66 -13.61 -3.40
N PRO A 45 10.94 -14.00 -3.20
CA PRO A 45 11.36 -14.79 -2.04
C PRO A 45 11.02 -14.18 -0.68
N ASP A 46 10.89 -12.86 -0.61
CA ASP A 46 10.59 -12.06 0.58
C ASP A 46 9.11 -11.61 0.65
N SER A 47 8.21 -12.27 -0.10
CA SER A 47 6.77 -11.94 -0.17
C SER A 47 6.07 -11.92 1.20
N ILE A 48 6.53 -12.72 2.17
CA ILE A 48 6.00 -12.67 3.54
C ILE A 48 6.21 -11.31 4.21
N TYR A 49 7.38 -10.70 4.02
CA TYR A 49 7.67 -9.38 4.58
C TYR A 49 6.88 -8.27 3.87
N ALA A 50 6.58 -8.45 2.58
CA ALA A 50 5.68 -7.53 1.86
C ALA A 50 4.24 -7.61 2.41
N ALA A 51 3.76 -8.82 2.73
CA ALA A 51 2.45 -9.01 3.33
C ALA A 51 2.39 -8.41 4.74
N ASP A 52 3.41 -8.64 5.56
CA ASP A 52 3.52 -8.04 6.90
C ASP A 52 3.63 -6.51 6.88
N MET A 53 4.27 -5.95 5.85
CA MET A 53 4.29 -4.51 5.61
C MET A 53 2.90 -3.95 5.32
N LEU A 54 2.12 -4.61 4.45
CA LEU A 54 0.73 -4.20 4.18
C LEU A 54 -0.14 -4.33 5.43
N ALA A 55 0.03 -5.39 6.22
CA ALA A 55 -0.66 -5.55 7.50
C ALA A 55 -0.35 -4.40 8.47
N ASN A 56 0.92 -4.02 8.60
CA ASN A 56 1.33 -2.88 9.41
C ASN A 56 0.74 -1.55 8.90
N VAL A 57 0.71 -1.33 7.59
CA VAL A 57 0.09 -0.14 6.99
C VAL A 57 -1.42 -0.14 7.27
N ARG A 58 -2.10 -1.27 7.07
CA ARG A 58 -3.53 -1.43 7.35
C ARG A 58 -3.86 -1.06 8.78
N GLU A 59 -3.16 -1.67 9.74
CA GLU A 59 -3.37 -1.43 11.17
C GLU A 59 -3.26 0.06 11.50
N ARG A 60 -2.19 0.72 11.03
CA ARG A 60 -1.98 2.15 11.27
C ARG A 60 -3.07 3.02 10.64
N LEU A 61 -3.49 2.71 9.40
CA LEU A 61 -4.57 3.44 8.73
C LEU A 61 -5.93 3.26 9.43
N VAL A 62 -6.21 2.05 9.93
CA VAL A 62 -7.43 1.76 10.69
C VAL A 62 -7.43 2.56 12.00
N THR A 63 -6.34 2.50 12.77
CA THR A 63 -6.19 3.28 14.02
C THR A 63 -6.37 4.77 13.79
N LEU A 64 -5.80 5.31 12.70
CA LEU A 64 -6.00 6.71 12.31
C LEU A 64 -7.49 7.01 12.02
N CYS A 65 -8.15 6.17 11.23
CA CYS A 65 -9.56 6.35 10.88
C CYS A 65 -10.48 6.27 12.12
N GLU A 66 -10.23 5.33 13.03
CA GLU A 66 -10.97 5.20 14.29
C GLU A 66 -10.81 6.45 15.16
N TYR A 67 -9.58 6.97 15.29
CA TYR A 67 -9.35 8.23 16.00
C TYR A 67 -10.10 9.41 15.36
N LEU A 68 -10.04 9.52 14.02
CA LEU A 68 -10.74 10.58 13.29
C LEU A 68 -12.26 10.50 13.46
N ALA A 69 -12.83 9.30 13.43
CA ALA A 69 -14.27 9.08 13.65
C ALA A 69 -14.76 9.62 15.00
N LEU A 70 -13.88 9.62 16.02
CA LEU A 70 -14.20 10.13 17.35
C LEU A 70 -13.95 11.65 17.50
N LYS A 71 -13.12 12.25 16.64
CA LYS A 71 -12.59 13.62 16.83
C LYS A 71 -13.02 14.63 15.78
N ASP A 72 -13.39 14.21 14.57
CA ASP A 72 -13.72 15.10 13.46
C ASP A 72 -14.98 14.62 12.71
N ASP A 73 -16.11 15.28 12.96
CA ASP A 73 -17.40 14.99 12.33
C ASP A 73 -17.60 15.73 10.97
N SER A 74 -16.56 16.36 10.43
CA SER A 74 -16.66 17.10 9.18
C SER A 74 -16.91 16.19 7.97
N GLU A 75 -17.50 16.78 6.91
CA GLU A 75 -17.82 16.05 5.67
C GLU A 75 -16.60 15.45 4.96
N ARG A 76 -15.41 16.03 5.14
CA ARG A 76 -14.16 15.47 4.60
C ARG A 76 -13.77 14.16 5.30
N THR A 77 -13.98 14.08 6.61
CA THR A 77 -13.69 12.88 7.41
C THR A 77 -14.74 11.80 7.17
N LYS A 78 -16.03 12.17 7.17
CA LYS A 78 -17.12 11.25 6.79
C LYS A 78 -16.92 10.63 5.41
N ARG A 79 -16.41 11.42 4.46
CA ARG A 79 -16.06 10.93 3.11
C ARG A 79 -14.94 9.91 3.13
N LEU A 80 -13.87 10.18 3.88
CA LEU A 80 -12.77 9.22 4.07
C LEU A 80 -13.29 7.91 4.66
N LEU A 81 -13.97 7.97 5.80
CA LEU A 81 -14.46 6.80 6.54
C LEU A 81 -15.45 5.96 5.74
N ARG A 82 -16.31 6.59 4.93
CA ARG A 82 -17.26 5.87 4.08
C ARG A 82 -16.61 5.15 2.89
N LYS A 83 -15.47 5.65 2.41
CA LYS A 83 -14.89 5.20 1.14
C LYS A 83 -13.65 4.34 1.29
N PHE A 84 -12.86 4.55 2.35
CA PHE A 84 -11.66 3.78 2.60
C PHE A 84 -12.04 2.34 2.97
N ASN A 85 -11.58 1.38 2.18
CA ASN A 85 -11.69 -0.04 2.50
C ASN A 85 -10.31 -0.57 2.96
N PRO A 86 -10.10 -0.78 4.28
CA PRO A 86 -8.81 -1.26 4.80
C PRO A 86 -8.48 -2.70 4.38
N ASP A 87 -9.48 -3.48 3.95
CA ASP A 87 -9.30 -4.89 3.56
C ASP A 87 -9.01 -5.06 2.06
N ASN A 88 -8.86 -3.95 1.32
CA ASN A 88 -8.57 -3.96 -0.12
C ASN A 88 -7.32 -3.15 -0.44
N ILE A 89 -6.21 -3.53 0.21
CA ILE A 89 -4.88 -3.02 -0.08
C ILE A 89 -3.99 -4.12 -0.66
N MET A 90 -3.13 -3.78 -1.62
CA MET A 90 -2.27 -4.77 -2.28
C MET A 90 -0.98 -4.15 -2.83
N GLU A 91 -0.01 -5.01 -3.17
CA GLU A 91 1.21 -4.57 -3.85
C GLU A 91 0.98 -4.35 -5.35
N VAL A 92 1.69 -3.37 -5.92
CA VAL A 92 1.76 -3.15 -7.36
C VAL A 92 2.42 -4.33 -8.09
N LYS A 93 1.91 -4.67 -9.28
CA LYS A 93 2.53 -5.68 -10.16
C LYS A 93 3.94 -5.28 -10.61
N GLY A 94 4.79 -6.28 -10.85
CA GLY A 94 6.09 -6.08 -11.49
C GLY A 94 5.96 -5.40 -12.86
N GLY A 95 6.92 -4.55 -13.22
CA GLY A 95 6.92 -3.84 -14.51
C GLY A 95 5.86 -2.74 -14.66
N SER A 96 4.99 -2.51 -13.67
CA SER A 96 4.06 -1.38 -13.67
C SER A 96 4.82 -0.05 -13.73
N LYS A 97 4.28 0.93 -14.45
CA LYS A 97 4.79 2.31 -14.46
C LYS A 97 4.29 3.12 -13.26
N TYR A 98 3.14 2.76 -12.70
CA TYR A 98 2.52 3.47 -11.58
C TYR A 98 3.25 3.21 -10.27
N THR A 99 3.42 4.24 -9.44
CA THR A 99 4.01 4.13 -8.11
C THR A 99 2.97 3.55 -7.15
N SER A 100 2.17 4.39 -6.51
CA SER A 100 1.01 4.00 -5.71
C SER A 100 -0.22 4.74 -6.22
N TYR A 101 -1.39 4.15 -6.02
CA TYR A 101 -2.65 4.75 -6.48
C TYR A 101 -3.85 4.16 -5.75
N SER A 102 -4.90 4.98 -5.60
CA SER A 102 -6.23 4.51 -5.22
C SER A 102 -7.14 4.29 -6.45
N ILE A 103 -8.00 3.27 -6.37
CA ILE A 103 -9.06 3.00 -7.34
C ILE A 103 -10.40 3.44 -6.72
N ASN A 104 -11.26 4.08 -7.53
CA ASN A 104 -12.61 4.52 -7.15
C ASN A 104 -12.67 5.39 -5.87
N LYS A 105 -11.62 6.20 -5.64
CA LYS A 105 -11.44 6.99 -4.40
C LYS A 105 -11.53 6.12 -3.14
N GLY A 106 -10.75 5.04 -3.05
CA GLY A 106 -10.53 4.31 -1.80
C GLY A 106 -11.11 2.91 -1.72
N GLU A 107 -11.82 2.46 -2.75
CA GLU A 107 -12.33 1.08 -2.83
C GLU A 107 -11.18 0.08 -2.79
N LYS A 108 -10.07 0.41 -3.45
CA LYS A 108 -8.81 -0.33 -3.43
C LYS A 108 -7.64 0.64 -3.39
N ILE A 109 -6.59 0.33 -2.64
CA ILE A 109 -5.31 1.06 -2.69
C ILE A 109 -4.21 0.10 -3.10
N VAL A 110 -3.41 0.50 -4.07
CA VAL A 110 -2.28 -0.30 -4.58
C VAL A 110 -1.00 0.41 -4.22
N PHE A 111 -0.13 -0.27 -3.48
CA PHE A 111 1.13 0.29 -2.99
C PHE A 111 2.33 -0.28 -3.74
N CYS A 112 3.26 0.59 -4.10
CA CYS A 112 4.60 0.15 -4.45
C CYS A 112 5.43 -0.05 -3.20
N LEU A 113 5.73 -1.31 -2.89
CA LEU A 113 6.49 -1.67 -1.70
C LEU A 113 7.98 -1.82 -1.98
N ARG A 114 8.41 -1.69 -3.24
CA ARG A 114 9.75 -2.08 -3.68
C ARG A 114 10.48 -1.02 -4.49
N SER A 115 11.80 -0.99 -4.34
CA SER A 115 12.71 -0.16 -5.13
C SER A 115 12.66 -0.53 -6.63
N ARG A 116 12.95 0.45 -7.49
CA ARG A 116 13.03 0.29 -8.96
C ARG A 116 14.45 0.41 -9.51
N ASP A 117 15.44 0.14 -8.66
CA ASP A 117 16.87 0.10 -8.99
C ASP A 117 17.34 -1.27 -9.53
N GLY A 118 16.41 -2.20 -9.72
CA GLY A 118 16.69 -3.57 -10.14
C GLY A 118 16.86 -4.55 -8.97
N GLU A 119 17.05 -4.06 -7.74
CA GLU A 119 17.24 -4.91 -6.57
C GLU A 119 15.92 -5.38 -5.94
N ASN A 120 14.80 -4.70 -6.24
CA ASN A 120 13.46 -5.01 -5.71
C ASN A 120 13.39 -5.03 -4.18
N LYS A 121 14.25 -4.26 -3.51
CA LYS A 121 14.29 -4.16 -2.05
C LYS A 121 13.01 -3.54 -1.53
N LEU A 122 12.50 -4.07 -0.42
CA LEU A 122 11.38 -3.47 0.28
C LEU A 122 11.74 -2.07 0.79
N ILE A 123 10.83 -1.13 0.57
CA ILE A 123 10.92 0.26 1.03
C ILE A 123 10.63 0.30 2.53
N ASP A 124 11.23 1.21 3.28
CA ASP A 124 10.96 1.32 4.71
C ASP A 124 9.48 1.67 5.00
N LEU A 125 8.98 1.14 6.13
CA LEU A 125 7.58 1.32 6.54
C LEU A 125 7.21 2.80 6.70
N ASN A 126 8.12 3.67 7.14
CA ASN A 126 7.81 5.07 7.38
C ASN A 126 7.54 5.82 6.06
N THR A 127 8.34 5.56 5.02
CA THR A 127 8.11 6.09 3.67
C THR A 127 6.84 5.51 3.06
N VAL A 128 6.57 4.22 3.23
CA VAL A 128 5.29 3.63 2.77
C VAL A 128 4.10 4.26 3.49
N MET A 129 4.22 4.56 4.79
CA MET A 129 3.19 5.27 5.55
C MET A 129 2.98 6.70 5.07
N PHE A 130 4.02 7.45 4.71
CA PHE A 130 3.87 8.77 4.09
C PHE A 130 3.02 8.70 2.81
N VAL A 131 3.30 7.71 1.95
CA VAL A 131 2.55 7.49 0.72
C VAL A 131 1.12 6.97 1.01
N ALA A 132 0.94 6.12 2.02
CA ALA A 132 -0.39 5.69 2.45
C ALA A 132 -1.26 6.86 2.90
N LEU A 133 -0.67 7.79 3.68
CA LEU A 133 -1.32 9.03 4.10
C LEU A 133 -1.66 9.93 2.90
N HIS A 134 -0.78 9.98 1.88
CA HIS A 134 -1.05 10.67 0.61
C HIS A 134 -2.27 10.08 -0.11
N GLU A 135 -2.33 8.75 -0.28
CA GLU A 135 -3.43 8.08 -0.98
C GLU A 135 -4.77 8.28 -0.26
N ILE A 136 -4.83 8.16 1.07
CA ILE A 136 -6.08 8.41 1.80
C ILE A 136 -6.45 9.90 1.81
N SER A 137 -5.50 10.82 1.62
CA SER A 137 -5.78 12.25 1.46
C SER A 137 -6.55 12.52 0.17
N HIS A 138 -6.28 11.77 -0.90
CA HIS A 138 -7.10 11.81 -2.12
C HIS A 138 -8.54 11.32 -1.89
N ILE A 139 -8.74 10.34 -1.00
CA ILE A 139 -10.07 9.85 -0.60
C ILE A 139 -10.80 10.93 0.21
N MET A 140 -10.10 11.54 1.16
CA MET A 140 -10.60 12.61 2.03
C MET A 140 -10.97 13.87 1.24
N THR A 141 -10.37 14.10 0.06
CA THR A 141 -10.51 15.33 -0.73
C THR A 141 -11.61 15.24 -1.80
N LYS A 142 -12.43 16.29 -1.94
CA LYS A 142 -13.50 16.33 -2.94
C LYS A 142 -12.93 16.59 -4.33
N SER A 143 -12.08 17.61 -4.47
CA SER A 143 -11.43 17.96 -5.73
C SER A 143 -10.52 16.85 -6.27
N ILE A 144 -10.10 16.98 -7.52
CA ILE A 144 -9.15 16.07 -8.20
C ILE A 144 -7.79 16.76 -8.25
N GLY A 145 -6.71 16.00 -8.04
CA GLY A 145 -5.34 16.49 -8.02
C GLY A 145 -4.89 17.02 -6.66
N HIS A 146 -3.68 17.58 -6.62
CA HIS A 146 -3.03 18.15 -5.43
C HIS A 146 -3.40 19.63 -5.25
N THR A 147 -4.69 19.90 -5.09
CA THR A 147 -5.21 21.25 -4.84
C THR A 147 -4.88 21.73 -3.41
N PRO A 148 -5.09 23.01 -3.07
CA PRO A 148 -5.00 23.46 -1.67
C PRO A 148 -5.94 22.69 -0.71
N GLU A 149 -7.09 22.20 -1.19
CA GLU A 149 -7.96 21.31 -0.38
C GLU A 149 -7.24 19.99 -0.05
N PHE A 150 -6.56 19.39 -1.04
CA PHE A 150 -5.77 18.19 -0.85
C PHE A 150 -4.65 18.41 0.16
N TRP A 151 -3.82 19.43 -0.02
CA TRP A 151 -2.68 19.67 0.85
C TRP A 151 -3.11 19.97 2.29
N LYS A 152 -4.18 20.75 2.48
CA LYS A 152 -4.77 20.97 3.79
C LYS A 152 -5.19 19.66 4.47
N ASN A 153 -5.81 18.74 3.73
CA ASN A 153 -6.19 17.43 4.25
C ASN A 153 -4.97 16.53 4.53
N PHE A 154 -3.98 16.54 3.64
CA PHE A 154 -2.78 15.73 3.81
C PHE A 154 -1.95 16.17 5.02
N LYS A 155 -1.73 17.48 5.18
CA LYS A 155 -1.10 18.04 6.39
C LYS A 155 -1.87 17.69 7.65
N TYR A 156 -3.20 17.73 7.61
CA TYR A 156 -4.03 17.35 8.75
C TYR A 156 -3.82 15.87 9.12
N LEU A 157 -3.86 14.96 8.15
CA LEU A 157 -3.65 13.53 8.38
C LEU A 157 -2.23 13.22 8.86
N LEU A 158 -1.20 13.87 8.31
CA LEU A 158 0.18 13.75 8.77
C LEU A 158 0.32 14.17 10.24
N LYS A 159 -0.24 15.33 10.63
CA LYS A 159 -0.19 15.81 12.03
C LYS A 159 -0.82 14.82 13.00
N VAL A 160 -1.99 14.27 12.65
CA VAL A 160 -2.67 13.28 13.49
C VAL A 160 -1.88 11.96 13.54
N ALA A 161 -1.32 11.51 12.41
CA ALA A 161 -0.51 10.29 12.38
C ALA A 161 0.78 10.42 13.22
N VAL A 162 1.44 11.58 13.21
CA VAL A 162 2.59 11.86 14.09
C VAL A 162 2.16 11.89 15.56
N GLN A 163 1.05 12.54 15.89
CA GLN A 163 0.52 12.60 17.25
C GLN A 163 0.25 11.20 17.84
N LEU A 164 -0.18 10.26 16.99
CA LEU A 164 -0.49 8.88 17.38
C LEU A 164 0.70 7.91 17.23
N ASP A 165 1.90 8.39 16.90
CA ASP A 165 3.11 7.59 16.63
C ASP A 165 2.91 6.54 15.48
N LEU A 166 2.01 6.83 14.54
CA LEU A 166 1.73 6.00 13.36
C LEU A 166 2.66 6.34 12.19
N TYR A 167 3.28 7.52 12.22
CA TYR A 167 4.24 8.01 11.23
C TYR A 167 5.26 8.91 11.92
N LYS A 168 6.53 8.77 11.56
CA LYS A 168 7.61 9.63 12.03
C LYS A 168 7.85 10.72 11.00
N GLU A 169 7.77 11.97 11.43
CA GLU A 169 8.06 13.11 10.57
C GLU A 169 9.50 13.03 10.02
N VAL A 170 9.62 13.30 8.72
CA VAL A 170 10.88 13.35 7.99
C VAL A 170 10.91 14.66 7.23
N ASP A 171 11.98 15.42 7.38
CA ASP A 171 12.29 16.53 6.48
C ASP A 171 12.90 15.96 5.19
N TYR A 172 12.07 15.79 4.18
CA TYR A 172 12.46 15.27 2.87
C TYR A 172 13.21 16.31 2.02
N SER A 173 13.19 17.59 2.40
CA SER A 173 14.03 18.61 1.76
C SER A 173 15.51 18.42 2.11
N ILE A 174 15.78 17.91 3.31
CA ILE A 174 17.13 17.57 3.80
C ILE A 174 17.47 16.09 3.53
N ASN A 175 16.51 15.18 3.74
CA ASN A 175 16.70 13.73 3.62
C ASN A 175 15.78 13.12 2.56
N PRO A 176 15.96 13.45 1.27
CA PRO A 176 15.10 12.96 0.20
C PRO A 176 15.10 11.44 0.15
N GLN A 177 13.92 10.84 -0.01
CA GLN A 177 13.77 9.38 -0.08
C GLN A 177 13.39 8.93 -1.47
N LYS A 178 14.02 7.86 -1.95
CA LYS A 178 13.60 7.20 -3.18
C LYS A 178 12.38 6.35 -2.90
N TYR A 179 11.28 6.65 -3.58
CA TYR A 179 10.07 5.85 -3.53
C TYR A 179 9.70 5.40 -4.94
N CYS A 180 9.75 4.10 -5.21
CA CYS A 180 9.24 3.53 -6.46
C CYS A 180 9.72 4.22 -7.77
N GLY A 181 10.99 4.64 -7.82
CA GLY A 181 11.58 5.29 -8.99
C GLY A 181 11.34 6.81 -9.09
N MET A 182 10.66 7.41 -8.11
CA MET A 182 10.64 8.86 -7.89
C MET A 182 11.39 9.22 -6.60
N THR A 183 11.69 10.51 -6.44
CA THR A 183 12.28 11.05 -5.21
C THR A 183 11.20 11.85 -4.48
N VAL A 184 10.93 11.49 -3.23
CA VAL A 184 10.10 12.27 -2.31
C VAL A 184 10.99 13.36 -1.73
N THR A 185 10.64 14.60 -2.04
CA THR A 185 11.35 15.82 -1.58
C THR A 185 10.45 16.76 -0.79
N ASP A 186 9.14 16.67 -0.99
CA ASP A 186 8.18 17.57 -0.37
C ASP A 186 8.05 17.27 1.12
N THR A 187 8.04 18.32 1.94
CA THR A 187 7.87 18.23 3.41
C THR A 187 6.62 19.00 3.82
N PRO A 188 5.41 18.43 3.64
CA PRO A 188 4.17 19.21 3.74
C PRO A 188 3.92 19.81 5.12
N LEU A 189 4.49 19.24 6.19
CA LEU A 189 4.29 19.74 7.54
C LEU A 189 4.96 21.11 7.79
N THR A 190 6.05 21.40 7.07
CA THR A 190 6.87 22.62 7.24
C THR A 190 6.88 23.53 6.02
N ASP A 191 6.39 23.09 4.87
CA ASP A 191 6.29 23.91 3.67
C ASP A 191 5.01 24.74 3.66
N ASP A 192 5.12 26.05 3.88
CA ASP A 192 4.00 26.99 3.86
C ASP A 192 3.52 27.35 2.42
N SER A 193 4.24 26.92 1.38
CA SER A 193 3.90 27.23 -0.01
C SER A 193 2.85 26.29 -0.64
N ILE A 194 2.57 25.15 0.01
CA ILE A 194 1.60 24.12 -0.42
C ILE A 194 0.39 23.97 0.52
#